data_AF-D5BIX7-F1
#
_entry.id   AF-D5BIX7-F1
#
_cell.length_a   1.000
_cell.length_b   1.000
_cell.length_c   1.000
_cell.angle_alpha   90.00
_cell.angle_beta   90.00
_cell.angle_gamma   90.00
#
_symmetry.space_group_name_H-M   'P 1'
#
loop_
_entity.id
_entity.type
_entity.pdbx_description
1 polymer ?
#
loop_
_entity_poly.entity_id
_entity_poly.type
_entity_poly.pdbx_seq_one_letter_code
_entity_poly.pdbx_strand_id
1 'polypeptide(L)'
;MEQIQEALGSLFLMAGVVTVVYIIAHYSYLIKKAMIAKGLTNPNTSNKMQYLDIGCILLSLGVGLMVSTIFTTMELTEDTADLLIWGTILIFGAIGLLVAHWLRKKNK
;
A
#
# COMPACT_ATOMS: atom_id res chain seq x y z
N MET A 1 -4.31 33.97 5.17
CA MET A 1 -2.96 33.38 5.10
C MET A 1 -3.01 31.86 5.27
N GLU A 2 -3.85 31.32 6.15
CA GLU A 2 -4.02 29.87 6.39
C GLU A 2 -4.54 29.07 5.18
N GLN A 3 -5.59 29.55 4.49
CA GLN A 3 -6.16 28.84 3.32
C GLN A 3 -5.19 28.65 2.15
N ILE A 4 -4.22 29.56 1.99
CA ILE A 4 -3.21 29.44 0.92
C ILE A 4 -2.23 28.31 1.26
N GLN A 5 -1.89 28.12 2.53
CA GLN A 5 -1.00 27.04 2.96
C GLN A 5 -1.67 25.67 2.85
N GLU A 6 -2.95 25.55 3.20
CA GLU A 6 -3.72 24.31 3.04
C GLU A 6 -3.88 23.92 1.56
N ALA A 7 -4.20 24.89 0.70
CA ALA A 7 -4.28 24.67 -0.74
C ALA A 7 -2.92 24.24 -1.33
N LEU A 8 -1.82 24.84 -0.89
CA LEU A 8 -0.48 24.49 -1.37
C LEU A 8 -0.04 23.10 -0.88
N GLY A 9 -0.36 22.74 0.37
CA GLY A 9 -0.06 21.44 0.94
C GLY A 9 -0.80 20.29 0.24
N SER A 10 -2.08 20.48 -0.07
CA SER A 10 -2.88 19.49 -0.82
C SER A 10 -2.37 19.30 -2.26
N LEU A 11 -1.98 20.38 -2.94
CA LEU A 11 -1.38 20.33 -4.28
C LEU A 11 -0.06 19.55 -4.27
N PHE A 12 0.77 19.76 -3.25
CA PHE A 12 2.06 19.08 -3.12
C PHE A 12 1.89 17.57 -2.87
N LEU A 13 0.94 17.19 -2.00
CA LEU A 13 0.59 15.77 -1.81
C LEU A 13 0.12 15.14 -3.12
N MET A 14 -0.75 15.81 -3.86
CA MET A 14 -1.28 15.25 -5.10
C MET A 14 -0.21 15.12 -6.19
N ALA A 15 0.67 16.11 -6.33
CA ALA A 15 1.83 16.02 -7.20
C ALA A 15 2.77 14.87 -6.81
N GLY A 16 2.97 14.64 -5.51
CA GLY A 16 3.76 13.52 -5.00
C GLY A 16 3.20 12.16 -5.42
N VAL A 17 1.89 11.94 -5.20
CA VAL A 17 1.21 10.69 -5.60
C VAL A 17 1.32 10.45 -7.10
N VAL A 18 1.06 11.47 -7.92
CA VAL A 18 1.16 11.37 -9.38
C VAL A 18 2.59 11.02 -9.80
N THR A 19 3.60 11.63 -9.17
CA THR A 19 5.02 11.37 -9.47
C THR A 19 5.39 9.93 -9.15
N VAL A 20 4.95 9.40 -8.00
CA VAL A 20 5.22 7.99 -7.62
C VAL A 20 4.58 7.03 -8.61
N VAL A 21 3.30 7.24 -8.98
CA VAL A 21 2.59 6.41 -9.96
C VAL A 21 3.29 6.48 -11.32
N TYR A 22 3.71 7.67 -11.74
CA TYR A 22 4.44 7.87 -12.98
C TYR A 22 5.77 7.10 -13.00
N ILE A 23 6.56 7.16 -11.92
CA ILE A 23 7.82 6.41 -11.79
C ILE A 23 7.55 4.91 -11.91
N ILE A 24 6.57 4.38 -11.19
CA ILE A 24 6.22 2.94 -11.22
C ILE A 24 5.79 2.51 -12.62
N ALA A 25 4.93 3.29 -13.28
CA ALA A 25 4.45 3.00 -14.63
C ALA A 25 5.60 3.03 -15.66
N HIS A 26 6.44 4.06 -15.61
CA HIS A 26 7.59 4.22 -16.49
C HIS A 26 8.60 3.08 -16.33
N TYR A 27 8.95 2.72 -15.09
CA TYR A 27 9.85 1.59 -14.82
C TYR A 27 9.25 0.26 -15.27
N SER A 28 7.96 0.05 -15.00
CA SER A 28 7.26 -1.17 -15.43
C SER A 28 7.27 -1.31 -16.96
N TYR A 29 7.10 -0.20 -17.69
CA TYR A 29 7.18 -0.18 -19.14
C TYR A 29 8.59 -0.51 -19.64
N LEU A 30 9.64 0.09 -19.07
CA LEU A 30 11.03 -0.20 -19.44
C LEU A 30 11.39 -1.66 -19.21
N ILE A 31 10.97 -2.25 -18.09
CA ILE A 31 11.22 -3.66 -17.77
C ILE A 31 10.51 -4.57 -18.79
N LYS A 32 9.24 -4.30 -19.11
CA LYS A 32 8.50 -5.06 -20.14
C LYS A 32 9.17 -4.95 -21.52
N LYS A 33 9.58 -3.75 -21.91
CA LYS A 33 10.30 -3.51 -23.18
C LYS A 33 11.62 -4.29 -23.23
N ALA A 34 12.39 -4.28 -22.14
CA ALA A 34 13.65 -5.01 -22.05
C ALA A 34 13.47 -6.53 -22.07
N MET A 35 12.38 -7.06 -21.48
CA MET A 35 12.07 -8.50 -21.55
C MET A 35 11.72 -8.94 -22.98
N ILE A 36 10.91 -8.17 -23.69
CA ILE A 36 10.54 -8.44 -25.10
C ILE A 36 11.80 -8.42 -25.98
N ALA A 37 12.68 -7.44 -25.81
CA ALA A 37 13.93 -7.33 -26.56
C ALA A 37 14.89 -8.52 -26.32
N LYS A 38 14.81 -9.15 -25.15
CA LYS A 38 15.62 -10.32 -24.78
C LYS A 38 14.96 -11.66 -25.11
N GLY A 39 13.78 -11.66 -25.75
CA GLY A 39 13.04 -12.88 -26.07
C GLY A 39 12.53 -13.64 -24.83
N LEU A 40 12.54 -13.02 -23.65
CA LEU A 40 12.03 -13.64 -22.44
C LEU A 40 10.50 -13.58 -22.46
N THR A 41 9.85 -14.74 -22.44
CA THR A 41 8.41 -14.82 -22.30
C THR A 41 8.03 -14.29 -20.91
N ASN A 42 7.03 -13.40 -20.88
CA ASN A 42 6.48 -12.90 -19.63
C ASN A 42 6.07 -14.12 -18.79
N PRO A 43 6.63 -14.32 -17.57
CA PRO A 43 6.21 -15.44 -16.74
C PRO A 43 4.71 -15.30 -16.55
N ASN A 44 3.99 -16.25 -17.14
CA ASN A 44 2.55 -16.30 -17.18
C ASN A 44 2.04 -15.94 -15.78
N THR A 45 1.37 -14.80 -15.66
CA THR A 45 0.91 -14.29 -14.38
C THR A 45 -0.18 -15.24 -13.93
N SER A 46 0.21 -16.25 -13.15
CA SER A 46 -0.72 -17.16 -12.51
C SER A 46 -1.66 -16.31 -11.67
N ASN A 47 -2.87 -16.08 -12.18
CA ASN A 47 -3.93 -15.31 -11.51
C ASN A 47 -4.13 -15.80 -10.06
N LYS A 48 -3.83 -17.08 -9.80
CA LYS A 48 -3.87 -17.70 -8.47
C LYS A 48 -2.99 -17.00 -7.43
N MET A 49 -1.81 -16.49 -7.81
CA MET A 49 -0.94 -15.75 -6.88
C MET A 49 -1.50 -14.36 -6.54
N GLN A 50 -2.22 -13.72 -7.47
CA GLN A 50 -2.75 -12.37 -7.27
C GLN A 50 -3.92 -12.35 -6.28
N TYR A 51 -4.76 -13.39 -6.27
CA TYR A 51 -5.82 -13.55 -5.27
C TYR A 51 -5.26 -13.78 -3.86
N LEU A 52 -4.11 -14.45 -3.74
CA LEU A 52 -3.48 -14.71 -2.45
C LEU A 52 -2.88 -13.42 -1.86
N ASP A 53 -2.23 -12.61 -2.70
CA ASP A 53 -1.69 -11.30 -2.30
C ASP A 53 -2.83 -10.38 -1.81
N ILE A 54 -3.94 -10.29 -2.56
CA ILE A 54 -5.11 -9.48 -2.20
C ILE A 54 -5.74 -9.99 -0.90
N GLY A 55 -5.91 -11.31 -0.75
CA GLY A 55 -6.47 -11.92 0.45
C GLY A 55 -5.63 -11.65 1.70
N CYS A 56 -4.30 -11.69 1.58
CA CYS A 56 -3.40 -11.41 2.70
C CYS A 56 -3.46 -9.95 3.16
N ILE A 57 -3.55 -9.00 2.22
CA ILE A 57 -3.70 -7.57 2.51
C ILE A 57 -5.08 -7.29 3.15
N LEU A 58 -6.16 -7.86 2.62
CA LEU A 58 -7.50 -7.70 3.17
C LEU A 58 -7.60 -8.27 4.58
N LEU A 59 -7.00 -9.43 4.84
CA LEU A 59 -6.97 -10.01 6.18
C LEU A 59 -6.20 -9.13 7.16
N SER A 60 -5.03 -8.64 6.78
CA SER A 60 -4.22 -7.83 7.70
C SER A 60 -4.89 -6.48 7.99
N LEU A 61 -5.53 -5.85 7.00
CA LEU A 61 -6.36 -4.65 7.21
C LEU A 61 -7.54 -4.93 8.13
N GLY A 62 -8.24 -6.05 7.96
CA GLY A 62 -9.34 -6.45 8.84
C GLY A 62 -8.89 -6.65 10.29
N VAL A 63 -7.73 -7.27 10.49
CA VAL A 63 -7.13 -7.42 11.83
C VAL A 63 -6.70 -6.06 12.40
N GLY A 64 -6.10 -5.19 11.59
CA GLY A 64 -5.74 -3.83 12.00
C GLY A 64 -6.94 -3.02 12.49
N LEU A 65 -8.07 -3.12 11.79
CA LEU A 65 -9.34 -2.51 12.19
C LEU A 65 -9.92 -3.12 13.48
N MET A 66 -9.79 -4.44 13.67
CA MET A 66 -10.20 -5.06 14.92
C MET A 66 -9.36 -4.58 16.10
N VAL A 67 -8.03 -4.51 15.93
CA VAL A 67 -7.11 -4.02 16.96
C VAL A 67 -7.34 -2.54 17.26
N SER A 68 -7.74 -1.75 16.25
CA SER A 68 -7.97 -0.32 16.45
C SER A 68 -9.15 -0.02 17.38
N THR A 69 -10.13 -0.94 17.51
CA THR A 69 -11.27 -0.77 18.42
C THR A 69 -10.86 -0.70 19.90
N ILE A 70 -9.71 -1.27 20.27
CA ILE A 70 -9.18 -1.22 21.64
C ILE A 70 -8.84 0.23 22.02
N PHE A 71 -8.28 1.01 21.09
CA PHE A 71 -7.93 2.42 21.33
C PHE A 71 -9.17 3.30 21.48
N THR A 72 -10.29 2.95 20.84
CA THR A 72 -11.58 3.65 21.01
C THR A 72 -12.17 3.46 22.41
N THR A 73 -11.80 2.38 23.11
CA THR A 73 -12.30 2.11 24.48
C THR A 73 -11.47 2.77 25.59
N MET A 74 -10.32 3.35 25.27
CA MET A 74 -9.51 4.10 26.22
C MET A 74 -9.88 5.59 26.16
N GLU A 75 -9.93 6.26 27.32
CA GLU A 75 -10.15 7.72 27.42
C GLU A 75 -8.92 8.50 26.92
N LEU A 76 -8.62 8.40 25.62
CA LEU A 76 -7.64 9.25 24.94
C LEU A 76 -8.34 10.46 24.32
N THR A 77 -7.59 11.54 24.20
CA THR A 77 -7.99 12.74 23.45
C THR A 77 -8.29 12.36 21.99
N GLU A 78 -9.37 12.91 21.40
CA GLU A 78 -9.86 12.56 20.05
C GLU A 78 -8.74 12.55 18.99
N ASP A 79 -7.90 13.58 18.96
CA ASP A 79 -6.79 13.69 17.99
C ASP A 79 -5.77 12.55 18.12
N THR A 80 -5.50 12.08 19.34
CA THR A 80 -4.54 11.01 19.59
C THR A 80 -5.15 9.64 19.26
N ALA A 81 -6.44 9.45 19.56
CA ALA A 81 -7.16 8.23 19.20
C ALA A 81 -7.23 8.05 17.68
N ASP A 82 -7.57 9.10 16.93
CA ASP A 82 -7.62 9.06 15.47
C ASP A 82 -6.26 8.76 14.85
N LEU A 83 -5.20 9.41 15.34
CA LEU A 83 -3.84 9.16 14.86
C LEU A 83 -3.41 7.70 15.10
N LEU A 84 -3.74 7.13 16.26
CA LEU A 84 -3.43 5.73 16.56
C LEU A 84 -4.24 4.74 15.72
N ILE A 85 -5.53 5.03 15.47
CA ILE A 85 -6.38 4.19 14.62
C ILE A 85 -5.80 4.13 13.21
N TRP A 86 -5.51 5.28 12.59
CA TRP A 86 -4.93 5.32 11.26
C TRP A 86 -3.51 4.72 11.21
N GLY A 87 -2.71 4.97 12.24
CA GLY A 87 -1.37 4.40 12.37
C GLY A 87 -1.39 2.86 12.43
N THR A 88 -2.27 2.28 13.24
CA THR A 88 -2.38 0.82 13.36
C THR A 88 -2.87 0.16 12.08
N ILE A 89 -3.87 0.75 11.40
CA ILE A 89 -4.35 0.28 10.10
C ILE A 89 -3.20 0.26 9.07
N LEU A 90 -2.40 1.32 9.00
CA LEU A 90 -1.26 1.40 8.07
C LEU A 90 -0.16 0.39 8.41
N ILE A 91 0.18 0.20 9.69
CA ILE A 91 1.19 -0.77 10.12
C ILE A 91 0.74 -2.19 9.77
N PHE A 92 -0.50 -2.55 10.10
CA PHE A 92 -1.05 -3.88 9.78
C PHE A 92 -1.21 -4.10 8.27
N GLY A 93 -1.58 -3.06 7.51
CA GLY A 93 -1.59 -3.11 6.05
C GLY A 93 -0.19 -3.37 5.46
N ALA A 94 0.82 -2.67 5.95
CA ALA A 94 2.22 -2.85 5.53
C ALA A 94 2.75 -4.26 5.86
N ILE A 95 2.43 -4.79 7.06
CA ILE A 95 2.78 -6.15 7.45
C ILE A 95 2.13 -7.17 6.51
N GLY A 96 0.85 -7.01 6.17
CA GLY A 96 0.17 -7.91 5.22
C GLY A 96 0.81 -7.90 3.84
N LEU A 97 1.23 -6.72 3.35
CA LEU A 97 1.94 -6.61 2.08
C LEU A 97 3.32 -7.29 2.11
N LEU A 98 4.03 -7.18 3.23
CA LEU A 98 5.33 -7.83 3.45
C LEU A 98 5.18 -9.36 3.51
N VAL A 99 4.16 -9.86 4.21
CA VAL A 99 3.82 -11.28 4.28
C VAL A 99 3.42 -11.82 2.90
N ALA A 100 2.59 -11.10 2.15
CA ALA A 100 2.24 -11.44 0.77
C ALA A 100 3.49 -11.58 -0.12
N HIS A 101 4.39 -10.60 -0.05
CA HIS A 101 5.65 -10.65 -0.78
C HIS A 101 6.51 -11.87 -0.40
N TRP A 102 6.57 -12.20 0.90
CA TRP A 102 7.35 -13.33 1.37
C TRP A 102 6.75 -14.68 0.97
N LEU A 103 5.42 -14.82 1.02
CA LEU A 103 4.71 -16.00 0.49
C LEU A 103 4.95 -16.17 -1.01
N ARG A 104 4.93 -15.07 -1.76
CA ARG A 104 5.19 -15.08 -3.20
C ARG A 104 6.63 -15.49 -3.52
N LYS A 105 7.60 -15.09 -2.69
CA LYS A 105 9.00 -15.52 -2.81
C LYS A 105 9.18 -17.01 -2.48
N LYS A 106 8.40 -17.55 -1.55
CA LYS A 106 8.46 -18.97 -1.15
C LYS A 106 7.79 -19.92 -2.16
N ASN A 107 6.78 -19.43 -2.90
CA ASN A 107 6.05 -20.21 -3.91
C ASN A 107 6.60 -20.06 -5.35
N LYS A 108 7.73 -19.38 -5.54
CA LYS A 108 8.49 -19.33 -6.80
C LYS A 108 9.71 -20.24 -6.69
#